data_AF-A0A2V1DTR7-F1
#
_entry.id   AF-A0A2V1DTR7-F1
#
_cell.length_a   1.000
_cell.length_b   1.000
_cell.length_c   1.000
_cell.angle_alpha   90.00
_cell.angle_beta   90.00
_cell.angle_gamma   90.00
#
_symmetry.space_group_name_H-M   'P 1'
#
loop_
_entity.id
_entity.type
_entity.pdbx_description
1 polymer ?
#
loop_
_entity_poly.entity_id
_entity_poly.type
_entity_poly.pdbx_seq_one_letter_code
_entity_poly.pdbx_strand_id
1 'polypeptide(L)'
;MAKPITMSSNQAQNTLTPDMRNDIYSALLSGTGIRNIEATLDHEMQASGFKSNLKAYIIQLFRSGECTTFDQAMARVNEKIRHDTQQAKANGSSTSATTNGVNGTNGHSKDKESDDYNLKLPDEVVTAGARTLGVELEKVCDIAVDK
;
A
#
# COMPACT_ATOMS: atom_id res chain seq x y z
N MET A 1 -15.20 -25.81 15.52
CA MET A 1 -16.00 -24.67 16.04
C MET A 1 -15.00 -23.63 16.51
N ALA A 2 -14.86 -22.52 15.78
CA ALA A 2 -13.96 -21.44 16.17
C ALA A 2 -14.51 -20.77 17.44
N LYS A 3 -13.62 -20.45 18.38
CA LYS A 3 -13.99 -19.83 19.65
C LYS A 3 -14.23 -18.34 19.39
N PRO A 4 -15.39 -17.77 19.74
CA PRO A 4 -15.65 -16.36 19.49
C PRO A 4 -14.69 -15.51 20.35
N ILE A 5 -14.00 -14.57 19.71
CA ILE A 5 -13.06 -13.67 20.37
C ILE A 5 -13.80 -12.34 20.59
N THR A 6 -14.28 -12.11 21.81
CA THR A 6 -14.88 -10.84 22.19
C THR A 6 -13.78 -9.81 22.45
N MET A 7 -13.80 -8.69 21.72
CA MET A 7 -12.89 -7.56 21.98
C MET A 7 -13.69 -6.30 22.28
N SER A 8 -13.34 -5.62 23.36
CA SER A 8 -13.86 -4.27 23.63
C SER A 8 -13.22 -3.24 22.68
N SER A 9 -13.94 -2.15 22.41
CA SER A 9 -13.45 -1.04 21.55
C SER A 9 -12.08 -0.48 21.99
N ASN A 10 -11.74 -0.55 23.28
CA ASN A 10 -10.44 -0.16 23.82
C ASN A 10 -9.31 -1.18 23.54
N GLN A 11 -9.64 -2.47 23.42
CA GLN A 11 -8.69 -3.52 23.00
C GLN A 11 -8.50 -3.55 21.48
N ALA A 12 -9.46 -3.06 20.70
CA ALA A 12 -9.23 -2.78 19.27
C ALA A 12 -8.24 -1.61 19.07
N GLN A 13 -8.19 -0.66 20.01
CA GLN A 13 -7.24 0.47 20.01
C GLN A 13 -5.85 0.10 20.58
N ASN A 14 -5.77 -0.91 21.46
CA ASN A 14 -4.52 -1.39 22.05
C ASN A 14 -4.03 -2.67 21.36
N THR A 15 -2.84 -2.61 20.77
CA THR A 15 -2.10 -3.70 20.12
C THR A 15 -2.55 -5.11 20.51
N LEU A 16 -3.19 -5.81 19.56
CA LEU A 16 -3.50 -7.23 19.60
C LEU A 16 -2.37 -8.02 20.28
N THR A 17 -2.67 -8.88 21.25
CA THR A 17 -1.61 -9.61 21.96
C THR A 17 -0.80 -10.47 20.97
N PRO A 18 0.50 -10.73 21.22
CA PRO A 18 1.33 -11.52 20.31
C PRO A 18 0.74 -12.91 20.02
N ASP A 19 0.16 -13.56 21.02
CA ASP A 19 -0.46 -14.87 20.88
C ASP A 19 -1.70 -14.82 19.96
N MET A 20 -2.56 -13.82 20.15
CA MET A 20 -3.73 -13.63 19.28
C MET A 20 -3.35 -13.29 17.84
N ARG A 21 -2.26 -12.55 17.63
CA ARG A 21 -1.71 -12.34 16.28
C ARG A 21 -1.28 -13.66 15.65
N ASN A 22 -0.54 -14.49 16.39
CA ASN A 22 -0.09 -15.78 15.90
C ASN A 22 -1.25 -16.73 15.58
N ASP A 23 -2.31 -16.73 16.38
CA ASP A 23 -3.51 -17.53 16.11
C ASP A 23 -4.21 -17.09 14.82
N ILE A 24 -4.39 -15.77 14.62
CA ILE A 24 -4.98 -15.22 13.40
C ILE A 24 -4.09 -15.52 12.18
N TYR A 25 -2.77 -15.34 12.29
CA TYR A 25 -1.86 -15.68 11.21
C TYR A 25 -1.89 -17.16 10.87
N SER A 26 -1.90 -18.04 11.87
CA SER A 26 -1.98 -19.49 11.67
C SER A 26 -3.30 -19.88 10.99
N ALA A 27 -4.41 -19.27 11.40
CA ALA A 27 -5.71 -19.49 10.79
C ALA A 27 -5.76 -19.01 9.33
N LEU A 28 -5.29 -17.79 9.05
CA LEU A 28 -5.20 -17.23 7.70
C LEU A 28 -4.26 -18.03 6.79
N LEU A 29 -3.16 -18.57 7.34
CA LEU A 29 -2.17 -19.39 6.62
C LEU A 29 -2.70 -20.80 6.32
N SER A 30 -3.51 -21.36 7.22
CA SER A 30 -4.15 -22.66 7.00
C SER A 30 -5.21 -22.63 5.89
N GLY A 31 -5.77 -21.45 5.61
CA GLY A 31 -6.73 -21.20 4.55
C GLY A 31 -6.10 -20.60 3.30
N THR A 32 -6.95 -20.00 2.45
CA THR A 32 -6.52 -19.21 1.29
C THR A 32 -6.44 -17.71 1.58
N GLY A 33 -6.63 -17.30 2.84
CA GLY A 33 -6.81 -15.90 3.23
C GLY A 33 -5.62 -15.03 2.84
N ILE A 34 -4.40 -15.46 3.19
CA ILE A 34 -3.17 -14.72 2.85
C ILE A 34 -3.02 -14.60 1.33
N ARG A 35 -3.18 -15.69 0.59
CA ARG A 35 -3.06 -15.69 -0.87
C ARG A 35 -4.09 -14.80 -1.55
N ASN A 36 -5.32 -14.76 -1.04
CA ASN A 36 -6.38 -13.90 -1.57
C ASN A 36 -6.10 -12.42 -1.31
N ILE A 37 -5.64 -12.08 -0.09
CA ILE A 37 -5.22 -10.71 0.26
C ILE A 37 -4.06 -10.26 -0.64
N GLU A 38 -3.04 -11.11 -0.80
CA GLU A 38 -1.90 -10.84 -1.67
C GLU A 38 -2.35 -10.64 -3.12
N ALA A 39 -3.19 -11.52 -3.66
CA ALA A 39 -3.67 -11.41 -5.03
C ALA A 39 -4.45 -10.12 -5.28
N THR A 40 -5.32 -9.71 -4.35
CA THR A 40 -6.04 -8.44 -4.47
C THR A 40 -5.08 -7.26 -4.41
N LEU A 41 -4.19 -7.20 -3.42
CA LEU A 41 -3.20 -6.11 -3.32
C LEU A 41 -2.34 -6.02 -4.58
N ASP A 42 -1.90 -7.17 -5.10
CA ASP A 42 -1.06 -7.27 -6.28
C ASP A 42 -1.78 -6.78 -7.53
N HIS A 43 -3.06 -7.14 -7.68
CA HIS A 43 -3.94 -6.71 -8.78
C HIS A 43 -4.18 -5.20 -8.72
N GLU A 44 -4.62 -4.67 -7.58
CA GLU A 44 -4.95 -3.24 -7.43
C GLU A 44 -3.70 -2.36 -7.61
N MET A 45 -2.55 -2.81 -7.10
CA MET A 45 -1.28 -2.09 -7.23
C MET A 45 -0.76 -2.10 -8.67
N GLN A 46 -1.12 -3.12 -9.47
CA GLN A 46 -0.85 -3.14 -10.90
C GLN A 46 -1.84 -2.29 -11.69
N ALA A 47 -3.13 -2.38 -11.38
CA ALA A 47 -4.20 -1.63 -12.04
C ALA A 47 -4.05 -0.11 -11.87
N SER A 48 -3.63 0.33 -10.68
CA SER A 48 -3.31 1.73 -10.38
C SER A 48 -2.02 2.25 -11.05
N GLY A 49 -1.27 1.39 -11.76
CA GLY A 49 -0.01 1.75 -12.40
C GLY A 49 1.17 1.94 -11.43
N PHE A 50 0.96 1.76 -10.12
CA PHE A 50 1.99 1.97 -9.10
C PHE A 50 3.23 1.10 -9.34
N LYS A 51 3.06 -0.20 -9.67
CA LYS A 51 4.20 -1.09 -9.99
C LYS A 51 5.02 -0.60 -11.19
N SER A 52 4.35 -0.06 -12.21
CA SER A 52 5.00 0.46 -13.41
C SER A 52 5.82 1.71 -13.10
N ASN A 53 5.24 2.64 -12.35
CA ASN A 53 5.91 3.87 -11.90
C ASN A 53 7.11 3.55 -11.00
N LEU A 54 6.94 2.61 -10.06
CA LEU A 54 7.99 2.12 -9.18
C LEU A 54 9.17 1.55 -9.97
N LYS A 55 8.90 0.68 -10.95
CA LYS A 55 9.92 0.10 -11.81
C LYS A 55 10.65 1.18 -12.62
N ALA A 56 9.92 2.14 -13.16
CA ALA A 56 10.50 3.20 -13.97
C ALA A 56 11.41 4.13 -13.12
N TYR A 57 10.99 4.45 -11.89
CA TYR A 57 11.81 5.19 -10.93
C TYR A 57 13.10 4.43 -10.54
N ILE A 58 13.01 3.13 -10.26
CA ILE A 58 14.18 2.30 -9.97
C ILE A 58 15.14 2.29 -11.15
N ILE A 59 14.63 2.12 -12.37
CA ILE A 59 15.45 2.18 -13.58
C ILE A 59 16.14 3.55 -13.70
N GLN A 60 15.43 4.64 -13.42
CA GLN A 60 16.02 5.98 -13.42
C GLN A 60 17.14 6.10 -12.38
N LEU A 61 16.95 5.63 -11.14
CA LEU A 61 17.96 5.69 -10.07
C LEU A 61 19.27 4.97 -10.47
N PHE A 62 19.16 3.83 -11.15
CA PHE A 62 20.33 3.11 -11.64
C PHE A 62 20.95 3.75 -12.89
N ARG A 63 20.14 4.36 -13.78
CA ARG A 63 20.64 5.04 -14.98
C ARG A 63 21.31 6.37 -14.67
N SER A 64 20.83 7.12 -13.68
CA SER A 64 21.44 8.36 -13.21
C SER A 64 22.71 8.11 -12.39
N GLY A 65 22.92 6.89 -11.91
CA GLY A 65 24.03 6.52 -11.03
C GLY A 65 23.85 7.00 -9.58
N GLU A 66 22.66 7.52 -9.22
CA GLU A 66 22.34 7.91 -7.84
C GLU A 66 22.31 6.71 -6.89
N CYS A 67 21.96 5.53 -7.39
CA CYS A 67 22.05 4.27 -6.68
C CYS A 67 22.89 3.29 -7.47
N THR A 68 23.84 2.64 -6.80
CA THR A 68 24.72 1.62 -7.41
C THR A 68 24.53 0.25 -6.79
N THR A 69 23.87 0.17 -5.65
CA THR A 69 23.56 -1.08 -4.96
C THR A 69 22.05 -1.22 -4.71
N PHE A 70 21.62 -2.47 -4.52
CA PHE A 70 20.22 -2.77 -4.21
C PHE A 70 19.75 -2.07 -2.92
N ASP A 71 20.56 -2.11 -1.86
CA ASP A 71 20.19 -1.52 -0.57
C ASP A 71 20.00 -0.01 -0.65
N GLN A 72 20.84 0.68 -1.44
CA GLN A 72 20.70 2.12 -1.69
C GLN A 72 19.39 2.42 -2.44
N ALA A 73 19.10 1.65 -3.49
CA ALA A 73 17.86 1.81 -4.26
C ALA A 73 16.63 1.55 -3.39
N MET A 74 16.64 0.49 -2.57
CA MET A 74 15.54 0.16 -1.66
C MET A 74 15.30 1.28 -0.63
N ALA A 75 16.36 1.81 -0.02
CA ALA A 75 16.26 2.92 0.93
C ALA A 75 15.65 4.16 0.27
N ARG A 76 16.13 4.54 -0.93
CA ARG A 76 15.65 5.71 -1.67
C ARG A 76 14.22 5.58 -2.17
N VAL A 77 13.84 4.38 -2.62
CA VAL A 77 12.46 4.07 -3.03
C VAL A 77 11.51 4.18 -1.84
N ASN A 78 11.86 3.58 -0.70
CA ASN A 78 11.03 3.64 0.50
C ASN A 78 10.89 5.07 1.03
N GLU A 79 11.97 5.87 0.97
CA GLU A 79 11.93 7.29 1.31
C GLU A 79 10.99 8.07 0.37
N LYS A 80 11.09 7.87 -0.95
CA LYS A 80 10.22 8.52 -1.94
C LYS A 80 8.75 8.13 -1.75
N ILE A 81 8.43 6.85 -1.56
CA ILE A 81 7.06 6.40 -1.29
C ILE A 81 6.48 7.07 -0.03
N ARG A 82 7.26 7.11 1.06
CA ARG A 82 6.83 7.75 2.32
C ARG A 82 6.60 9.24 2.13
N HIS A 83 7.53 9.91 1.46
CA HIS A 83 7.45 11.34 1.19
C HIS A 83 6.22 11.67 0.33
N ASP A 84 6.03 11.00 -0.81
CA ASP A 84 4.91 11.26 -1.73
C ASP A 84 3.56 10.95 -1.08
N THR A 85 3.49 9.87 -0.29
CA THR A 85 2.28 9.51 0.46
C THR A 85 1.96 10.53 1.55
N GLN A 86 2.97 11.07 2.24
CA GLN A 86 2.77 12.14 3.25
C GLN A 86 2.35 13.46 2.61
N GLN A 87 2.98 13.84 1.49
CA GLN A 87 2.62 15.04 0.75
C GLN A 87 1.18 14.97 0.22
N ALA A 88 0.75 13.81 -0.30
CA ALA A 88 -0.63 13.61 -0.75
C ALA A 88 -1.65 13.79 0.39
N LYS A 89 -1.31 13.37 1.62
CA LYS A 89 -2.15 13.55 2.80
C LYS A 89 -2.18 14.99 3.32
N ALA A 90 -1.05 15.69 3.25
CA ALA A 90 -0.93 17.08 3.71
C ALA A 90 -1.63 18.08 2.77
N ASN A 91 -1.65 17.81 1.47
CA ASN A 91 -2.20 18.72 0.46
C ASN A 91 -3.70 18.55 0.17
N GLY A 92 -4.43 17.76 0.97
CA GLY A 92 -5.89 17.71 0.96
C GLY A 92 -6.52 17.52 -0.44
N SER A 93 -6.56 16.27 -0.92
CA SER A 93 -7.42 15.85 -2.04
C SER A 93 -7.44 16.80 -3.25
N SER A 94 -6.31 16.95 -3.94
CA SER A 94 -6.35 17.41 -5.33
C SER A 94 -6.64 16.20 -6.23
N THR A 95 -7.84 16.27 -6.81
CA THR A 95 -8.46 15.36 -7.75
C THR A 95 -7.47 14.78 -8.77
N SER A 96 -7.59 13.46 -8.97
CA SER A 96 -7.24 12.68 -10.16
C SER A 96 -6.55 13.44 -11.30
N ALA A 97 -5.25 13.21 -11.47
CA ALA A 97 -4.61 13.29 -12.77
C ALA A 97 -4.46 11.86 -13.32
N THR A 98 -5.58 11.26 -13.70
CA THR A 98 -5.59 10.25 -14.76
C THR A 98 -5.18 10.94 -16.06
N THR A 99 -3.90 10.92 -16.39
CA THR A 99 -3.42 11.27 -17.73
C THR A 99 -2.96 9.99 -18.43
N ASN A 100 -3.93 9.28 -19.00
CA ASN A 100 -3.67 8.46 -20.18
C ASN A 100 -3.10 9.39 -21.27
N GLY A 101 -1.95 9.03 -21.83
CA GLY A 101 -1.11 9.92 -22.61
C GLY A 101 -1.82 10.61 -23.78
N VAL A 102 -1.53 11.90 -23.93
CA VAL A 102 -1.51 12.59 -25.23
C VAL A 102 -0.40 13.65 -25.21
N ASN A 103 0.38 13.64 -26.29
CA ASN A 103 1.49 14.52 -26.62
C ASN A 103 1.06 16.01 -26.70
N GLY A 104 1.78 16.94 -26.06
CA GLY A 104 1.45 18.38 -26.12
C GLY A 104 2.37 19.34 -25.37
N THR A 105 3.48 19.70 -25.99
CA THR A 105 4.16 21.02 -26.01
C THR A 105 4.22 21.92 -24.75
N ASN A 106 5.45 22.05 -24.23
CA ASN A 106 6.16 23.27 -23.84
C ASN A 106 5.55 24.19 -22.75
N GLY A 107 5.79 23.83 -21.48
CA GLY A 107 5.73 24.74 -20.33
C GLY A 107 7.05 24.71 -19.57
N HIS A 108 7.89 25.74 -19.76
CA HIS A 108 9.19 25.86 -19.14
C HIS A 108 9.03 26.32 -17.67
N SER A 109 8.89 25.37 -16.75
CA SER A 109 9.05 25.60 -15.32
C SER A 109 10.36 24.95 -14.88
N LYS A 110 11.42 25.75 -14.80
CA LYS A 110 12.63 25.38 -14.07
C LYS A 110 12.27 25.32 -12.59
N ASP A 111 11.89 24.15 -12.10
CA ASP A 111 12.17 23.66 -10.75
C ASP A 111 11.59 22.25 -10.59
N LYS A 112 12.47 21.29 -10.24
CA LYS A 112 12.24 19.87 -9.90
C LYS A 112 12.01 18.88 -11.05
N GLU A 113 13.12 18.44 -11.64
CA GLU A 113 13.27 17.24 -12.47
C GLU A 113 13.06 15.90 -11.70
N SER A 114 12.53 15.94 -10.46
CA SER A 114 12.34 14.79 -9.57
C SER A 114 10.87 14.41 -9.34
N ASP A 115 9.94 15.08 -10.02
CA ASP A 115 8.49 14.92 -9.83
C ASP A 115 7.83 13.99 -10.89
N ASP A 116 8.61 13.46 -11.83
CA ASP A 116 8.08 12.62 -12.93
C ASP A 116 7.60 11.23 -12.46
N TYR A 117 8.03 10.81 -11.27
CA TYR A 117 7.65 9.53 -10.66
C TYR A 117 6.91 9.79 -9.36
N ASN A 118 5.58 9.84 -9.45
CA ASN A 118 4.69 9.88 -8.29
C ASN A 118 4.52 8.47 -7.73
N LEU A 119 5.13 8.21 -6.58
CA LEU A 119 5.06 6.93 -5.85
C LEU A 119 4.14 7.02 -4.63
N LYS A 120 3.09 7.84 -4.70
CA LYS A 120 2.03 7.81 -3.67
C LYS A 120 1.38 6.43 -3.62
N LEU A 121 1.16 5.92 -2.42
CA LEU A 121 0.38 4.70 -2.25
C LEU A 121 -1.08 4.99 -2.68
N PRO A 122 -1.64 4.23 -3.64
CA PRO A 122 -3.01 4.48 -4.10
C PRO A 122 -4.04 4.14 -3.02
N ASP A 123 -4.98 5.05 -2.78
CA ASP A 123 -6.04 4.86 -1.78
C ASP A 123 -6.96 3.67 -2.13
N GLU A 124 -7.11 3.37 -3.42
CA GLU A 124 -7.86 2.21 -3.91
C GLU A 124 -7.25 0.90 -3.42
N VAL A 125 -5.92 0.77 -3.47
CA VAL A 125 -5.18 -0.40 -2.97
C VAL A 125 -5.38 -0.55 -1.47
N VAL A 126 -5.30 0.54 -0.72
CA VAL A 126 -5.50 0.53 0.74
C VAL A 126 -6.94 0.12 1.08
N THR A 127 -7.92 0.68 0.38
CA THR A 127 -9.35 0.41 0.63
C THR A 127 -9.72 -1.02 0.24
N ALA A 128 -9.29 -1.48 -0.93
CA ALA A 128 -9.55 -2.84 -1.41
C ALA A 128 -8.81 -3.89 -0.59
N GLY A 129 -7.57 -3.60 -0.18
CA GLY A 129 -6.80 -4.43 0.74
C GLY A 129 -7.48 -4.56 2.10
N ALA A 130 -7.91 -3.44 2.70
CA ALA A 130 -8.63 -3.45 3.97
C ALA A 130 -9.97 -4.20 3.87
N ARG A 131 -10.71 -4.04 2.77
CA ARG A 131 -11.95 -4.77 2.52
C ARG A 131 -11.71 -6.28 2.41
N THR A 132 -10.71 -6.68 1.61
CA THR A 132 -10.37 -8.10 1.43
C THR A 132 -9.89 -8.72 2.73
N LEU A 133 -9.07 -8.00 3.48
CA LEU A 133 -8.64 -8.41 4.82
C LEU A 133 -9.85 -8.64 5.73
N GLY A 134 -10.84 -7.73 5.75
CA GLY A 134 -12.06 -7.91 6.52
C GLY A 134 -12.81 -9.20 6.15
N VAL A 135 -13.04 -9.42 4.85
CA VAL A 135 -13.74 -10.62 4.35
C VAL A 135 -12.99 -11.91 4.67
N GLU A 136 -11.66 -11.92 4.58
CA GLU A 136 -10.86 -13.11 4.92
C GLU A 136 -10.75 -13.33 6.43
N LEU A 137 -10.72 -12.26 7.22
CA LEU A 137 -10.78 -12.35 8.68
C LEU A 137 -12.12 -12.89 9.17
N GLU A 138 -13.25 -12.46 8.60
CA GLU A 138 -14.59 -12.98 8.93
C GLU A 138 -14.72 -14.50 8.73
N LYS A 139 -13.91 -15.11 7.87
CA LYS A 139 -13.91 -16.57 7.68
C LYS A 139 -13.20 -17.33 8.80
N VAL A 140 -12.31 -16.66 9.52
CA VAL A 140 -11.42 -17.29 10.51
C VAL A 140 -11.64 -16.77 11.93
N CYS A 141 -12.29 -15.62 12.11
CA CYS A 141 -12.64 -15.06 13.39
C CYS A 141 -14.03 -14.40 13.39
N ASP A 142 -14.72 -14.51 14.53
CA ASP A 142 -15.91 -13.72 14.81
C ASP A 142 -15.49 -12.37 15.40
N ILE A 143 -15.85 -11.28 14.73
CA ILE A 143 -15.58 -9.92 15.20
C ILE A 143 -16.77 -9.47 16.05
N ALA A 144 -16.68 -9.65 17.36
CA ALA A 144 -17.65 -9.06 18.29
C ALA A 144 -17.15 -7.69 18.74
N VAL A 145 -17.78 -6.62 18.24
CA VAL A 145 -17.62 -5.26 18.77
C VAL A 145 -18.51 -5.13 19.99
N ASP A 146 -17.91 -5.05 21.17
CA ASP A 146 -18.67 -4.74 22.38
C ASP A 146 -19.22 -3.31 22.30
N LYS A 147 -20.53 -3.16 22.50
CA LYS A 147 -21.27 -1.88 22.45
C LYS A 147 -20.93 -0.97 23.63
#